data_AF-A0A251UF37-F1
#
_entry.id   AF-A0A251UF37-F1
#
_cell.length_a   1.000
_cell.length_b   1.000
_cell.length_c   1.000
_cell.angle_alpha   90.00
_cell.angle_beta   90.00
_cell.angle_gamma   90.00
#
_symmetry.space_group_name_H-M   'P 1'
#
loop_
_entity.id
_entity.type
_entity.pdbx_description
1 polymer ?
#
loop_
_entity_poly.entity_id
_entity_poly.type
_entity_poly.pdbx_seq_one_letter_code
_entity_poly.pdbx_strand_id
1 'polypeptide(L)' 'MKLAEMIERKVTEAEKVCAGDEGSDECKVAWDEVEEISQAKAHLRVKLERDEDPMEEFCSGDPETEECTVVYDG' A
#
# COMPACT_ATOMS: atom_id res chain seq x y z
N MET A 1 1.67 5.55 14.79
CA MET A 1 1.83 6.55 13.71
C MET A 1 3.27 6.65 13.15
N LYS A 2 4.13 5.64 13.34
CA LYS A 2 5.57 5.67 12.97
C LYS A 2 5.84 5.90 11.47
N LEU A 3 4.98 5.38 10.58
CA LEU A 3 5.12 5.56 9.13
C LEU A 3 4.81 7.00 8.67
N ALA A 4 3.93 7.72 9.35
CA ALA A 4 3.62 9.10 8.98
C ALA A 4 4.82 10.03 9.20
N GLU A 5 5.45 9.93 10.37
CA GLU A 5 6.68 10.68 10.69
C GLU A 5 7.84 10.31 9.75
N MET A 6 7.94 9.02 9.37
CA MET A 6 8.95 8.56 8.42
C MET A 6 8.74 9.16 7.02
N ILE A 7 7.50 9.24 6.55
CA ILE A 7 7.16 9.88 5.28
C ILE A 7 7.53 11.36 5.32
N GLU A 8 7.15 12.10 6.38
CA GLU A 8 7.49 13.54 6.50
C GLU A 8 9.01 13.78 6.47
N ARG A 9 9.77 12.92 7.15
CA ARG A 9 11.24 12.97 7.12
C ARG A 9 11.80 12.70 5.72
N LYS A 10 11.27 11.70 5.02
CA LYS A 10 11.72 11.33 3.67
C LYS A 10 11.33 12.36 2.61
N VAL A 11 10.17 12.98 2.73
CA VAL A 11 9.77 14.14 1.92
C VAL A 11 10.77 15.28 2.09
N THR A 12 11.11 15.62 3.35
CA THR A 12 12.12 16.67 3.63
C THR A 12 13.51 16.31 3.06
N GLU A 13 13.86 15.04 3.03
CA GLU A 13 15.11 14.54 2.42
C GLU A 13 15.08 14.67 0.89
N ALA A 14 14.00 14.21 0.25
CA ALA A 14 13.80 14.33 -1.19
C ALA A 14 13.81 15.79 -1.65
N GLU A 15 13.11 16.69 -0.96
CA GLU A 15 13.15 18.13 -1.26
C GLU A 15 14.58 18.70 -1.23
N LYS A 16 15.41 18.27 -0.28
CA LYS A 16 16.81 18.72 -0.18
C LYS A 16 17.69 18.14 -1.29
N VAL A 17 17.50 16.87 -1.66
CA VAL A 17 18.25 16.22 -2.74
C VAL A 17 17.88 16.85 -4.09
N CYS A 18 16.60 17.12 -4.30
CA CYS A 18 16.07 17.67 -5.55
C CYS A 18 16.31 19.17 -5.73
N ALA A 19 16.67 19.92 -4.68
CA ALA A 19 16.78 21.38 -4.72
C ALA A 19 17.77 21.92 -5.78
N GLY A 20 18.74 21.11 -6.21
CA GLY A 20 19.72 21.49 -7.25
C GLY A 20 19.37 21.02 -8.67
N ASP A 21 18.67 19.89 -8.78
CA ASP A 21 18.28 19.27 -10.05
C ASP A 21 17.15 18.25 -9.81
N GLU A 22 15.91 18.65 -10.14
CA GLU A 22 14.73 17.79 -10.04
C GLU A 22 14.77 16.59 -11.02
N GLY A 23 15.59 16.66 -12.08
CA GLY A 23 15.73 15.59 -13.07
C GLY A 23 16.83 14.59 -12.76
N SER A 24 17.63 14.84 -11.72
CA SER A 24 18.73 13.96 -11.31
C SER A 24 18.22 12.57 -10.90
N ASP A 25 19.07 11.56 -11.08
CA ASP A 25 18.71 10.19 -10.70
C ASP A 25 18.62 10.06 -9.18
N GLU A 26 19.42 10.82 -8.43
CA GLU A 26 19.35 10.91 -6.98
C GLU A 26 18.02 11.51 -6.50
N CYS A 27 17.50 12.53 -7.19
CA CYS A 27 16.18 13.09 -6.89
C CYS A 27 15.06 12.08 -7.13
N LYS A 28 15.11 11.35 -8.25
CA LYS A 28 14.12 10.30 -8.57
C LYS A 28 14.13 9.20 -7.51
N VAL A 29 15.31 8.69 -7.18
CA VAL A 29 15.47 7.66 -6.14
C VAL A 29 14.92 8.14 -4.78
N ALA A 30 15.18 9.39 -4.41
CA ALA A 30 14.66 9.93 -3.16
C ALA A 30 13.12 10.00 -3.13
N TRP A 31 12.49 10.32 -4.26
CA TRP A 31 11.03 10.30 -4.38
C TRP A 31 10.45 8.88 -4.48
N ASP A 32 11.14 7.94 -5.11
CA ASP A 32 10.74 6.52 -5.14
C ASP A 32 10.67 5.95 -3.72
N GLU A 33 11.64 6.27 -2.85
CA GLU A 33 11.59 5.87 -1.43
C GLU A 33 10.38 6.46 -0.69
N VAL A 34 9.99 7.71 -1.00
CA VAL A 34 8.79 8.34 -0.43
C VAL A 34 7.52 7.61 -0.90
N GLU A 35 7.46 7.23 -2.18
CA GLU A 35 6.36 6.48 -2.77
C GLU A 35 6.20 5.12 -2.08
N GLU A 36 7.27 4.35 -1.96
CA GLU A 36 7.24 3.01 -1.36
C GLU A 36 6.72 3.03 0.08
N ILE A 37 7.19 3.97 0.91
CA ILE A 37 6.77 4.08 2.31
C ILE A 37 5.29 4.54 2.39
N SER A 38 4.89 5.44 1.49
CA SER A 38 3.50 5.90 1.39
C SER A 38 2.55 4.77 0.97
N GLN A 39 2.96 3.95 0.02
CA GLN A 39 2.23 2.76 -0.42
C GLN A 39 2.13 1.74 0.72
N ALA A 40 3.21 1.49 1.46
CA ALA A 40 3.19 0.60 2.62
C ALA A 40 2.19 1.07 3.69
N LYS A 41 2.13 2.38 3.96
CA LYS A 41 1.13 2.98 4.86
C LYS A 41 -0.29 2.81 4.32
N ALA A 42 -0.52 3.04 3.03
CA ALA A 42 -1.83 2.85 2.41
C ALA A 42 -2.28 1.38 2.47
N HIS A 43 -1.39 0.44 2.19
CA HIS A 43 -1.67 -0.99 2.27
C HIS A 43 -2.02 -1.44 3.70
N LEU A 44 -1.31 -0.92 4.71
CA LEU A 44 -1.65 -1.16 6.10
C LEU A 44 -3.02 -0.58 6.46
N ARG A 45 -3.36 0.61 5.95
CA ARG A 45 -4.68 1.19 6.16
C ARG A 45 -5.77 0.31 5.55
N VAL A 46 -5.61 -0.12 4.31
CA VAL A 46 -6.54 -1.03 3.63
C VAL A 46 -6.70 -2.32 4.45
N LYS A 47 -5.63 -2.91 4.97
CA LYS A 47 -5.72 -4.10 5.82
C LYS A 47 -6.47 -3.89 7.14
N LEU A 48 -6.41 -2.68 7.70
CA LEU A 48 -7.12 -2.32 8.93
C LEU A 48 -8.59 -1.94 8.67
N GLU A 49 -8.89 -1.42 7.48
CA GLU A 49 -10.22 -1.00 7.03
C GLU A 49 -10.96 -2.12 6.28
N ARG A 50 -10.28 -3.23 5.96
CA ARG A 50 -10.92 -4.43 5.41
C ARG A 50 -11.73 -5.06 6.53
N ASP A 51 -12.97 -4.60 6.69
CA ASP A 51 -14.06 -5.47 7.11
C ASP A 51 -13.96 -6.69 6.18
N GLU A 52 -13.68 -7.87 6.72
CA GLU A 52 -13.64 -9.10 5.93
C GLU A 52 -14.89 -9.11 5.04
N ASP A 53 -14.72 -9.34 3.73
CA ASP A 53 -15.87 -9.39 2.84
C ASP A 53 -16.86 -10.37 3.49
N PRO A 54 -18.11 -9.96 3.80
CA PRO A 54 -19.05 -10.85 4.46
C PRO A 54 -19.19 -12.18 3.72
N MET A 55 -18.94 -12.18 2.41
CA MET A 55 -18.86 -13.38 1.58
C MET A 55 -17.58 -14.19 1.81
N GLU A 56 -16.40 -13.58 1.99
CA GLU A 56 -15.18 -14.31 2.42
C GLU A 56 -15.38 -14.94 3.80
N GLU A 57 -15.96 -14.21 4.76
CA GLU A 57 -16.25 -14.75 6.11
C GLU A 57 -17.25 -15.92 6.01
N PHE A 58 -18.35 -15.75 5.28
CA PHE A 58 -19.35 -16.79 5.03
C PHE A 58 -18.77 -18.04 4.35
N CYS A 59 -18.02 -17.86 3.26
CA CYS A 59 -17.42 -18.96 2.51
C CYS A 59 -16.28 -19.66 3.26
N SER A 60 -15.63 -18.99 4.23
CA SER A 60 -14.64 -19.64 5.09
C SER A 60 -15.27 -20.68 6.02
N GLY A 61 -16.52 -20.45 6.45
CA GLY A 61 -17.28 -21.36 7.31
C GLY A 61 -18.08 -22.42 6.57
N ASP A 62 -18.55 -22.11 5.35
CA ASP A 62 -19.36 -23.01 4.52
C ASP A 62 -18.93 -22.98 3.02
N PRO A 63 -17.76 -23.55 2.71
CA PRO A 63 -17.16 -23.46 1.36
C PRO A 63 -17.90 -24.29 0.30
N GLU A 64 -18.82 -25.16 0.70
CA GLU A 64 -19.56 -26.05 -0.21
C GLU A 64 -20.89 -25.45 -0.70
N THR A 65 -21.26 -24.27 -0.23
CA THR A 65 -22.45 -23.54 -0.72
C THR A 65 -22.28 -23.12 -2.18
N GLU A 66 -23.39 -23.06 -2.91
CA GLU A 66 -23.39 -22.68 -4.32
C GLU A 66 -22.85 -21.25 -4.52
N GLU A 67 -23.08 -20.38 -3.53
CA GLU A 67 -22.58 -19.00 -3.48
C GLU A 67 -21.05 -18.90 -3.33
N CYS A 68 -20.41 -19.97 -2.82
CA CYS A 68 -18.97 -20.03 -2.54
C CYS A 68 -18.19 -20.88 -3.56
N THR A 69 -18.89 -21.52 -4.49
CA THR A 69 -18.27 -22.37 -5.50
C THR A 69 -17.56 -21.52 -6.56
N VAL A 70 -16.22 -21.58 -6.61
CA VAL A 70 -15.42 -20.88 -7.62
C VAL A 70 -15.27 -21.77 -8.85
N VAL A 71 -15.82 -21.33 -9.99
CA VAL A 71 -15.63 -21.99 -11.28
C VAL A 71 -14.42 -21.36 -11.97
N TYR A 72 -13.38 -22.15 -12.24
CA TYR A 72 -12.24 -21.70 -13.03
C TYR A 72 -12.56 -21.85 -14.53
N ASP A 73 -12.74 -20.73 -15.22
CA ASP A 73 -12.77 -20.73 -16.69
C ASP A 73 -11.32 -20.82 -17.21
N GLY A 74 -11.03 -21.90 -17.94
CA GLY A 74 -9.72 -22.20 -18.53
C GLY A 74 -9.46 -21.54 -19.87
#